data_AF-A0A6V7L5S0-F1
#
_entry.id   AF-A0A6V7L5S0-F1
#
_cell.length_a   1.000
_cell.length_b   1.000
_cell.length_c   1.000
_cell.angle_alpha   90.00
_cell.angle_beta   90.00
_cell.angle_gamma   90.00
#
_symmetry.space_group_name_H-M   'P 1'
#
loop_
_entity.id
_entity.type
_entity.pdbx_description
1 polymer ?
#
loop_
_entity_poly.entity_id
_entity_poly.type
_entity_poly.pdbx_seq_one_letter_code
_entity_poly.pdbx_strand_id
1 'polypeptide(L)'
;VTEMKALTLLTSTPLPDQSASMGHTVLFSPSIKASICPKMSKGVICRHLLSSEDDTVALLQHNKLVWSREEALASISIVEMMELPMSDRDQTIETEFDQKE
;
A
#
# COMPACT_ATOMS: atom_id res chain seq x y z
N VAL A 1 -7.69 1.05 2.18
CA VAL A 1 -7.80 1.37 0.74
C VAL A 1 -7.30 2.78 0.62
N THR A 2 -6.17 2.98 -0.06
CA THR A 2 -5.63 4.31 -0.29
C THR A 2 -6.29 4.88 -1.52
N GLU A 3 -6.95 6.02 -1.37
CA GLU A 3 -7.50 6.77 -2.49
C GLU A 3 -6.50 7.87 -2.86
N MET A 4 -5.92 7.78 -4.06
CA MET A 4 -5.09 8.82 -4.66
C MET A 4 -5.96 9.64 -5.61
N LYS A 5 -6.22 10.89 -5.26
CA LYS A 5 -6.94 11.84 -6.12
C LYS A 5 -5.94 12.69 -6.89
N ALA A 6 -5.98 12.61 -8.20
CA ALA A 6 -5.25 13.54 -9.06
C ALA A 6 -6.01 14.86 -9.09
N LEU A 7 -5.30 15.97 -8.89
CA LEU A 7 -5.87 17.33 -8.87
C LEU A 7 -5.16 18.19 -9.92
N THR A 8 -5.92 19.06 -10.55
CA THR A 8 -5.37 20.03 -11.51
C THR A 8 -4.66 21.13 -10.73
N LEU A 9 -3.37 21.41 -11.03
CA LEU A 9 -2.51 22.27 -10.20
C LEU A 9 -3.07 23.69 -9.96
N LEU A 10 -3.75 24.25 -10.97
CA LEU A 10 -4.22 25.64 -10.93
C LEU A 10 -5.60 25.82 -10.29
N THR A 11 -6.44 24.79 -10.36
CA THR A 11 -7.87 24.89 -9.98
C THR A 11 -8.21 23.97 -8.82
N SER A 12 -7.29 23.08 -8.42
CA SER A 12 -7.52 22.01 -7.44
C SER A 12 -8.76 21.17 -7.77
N THR A 13 -9.13 21.10 -9.06
CA THR A 13 -10.27 20.30 -9.51
C THR A 13 -9.82 18.86 -9.72
N PRO A 14 -10.59 17.87 -9.24
CA PRO A 14 -10.23 16.46 -9.35
C PRO A 14 -10.25 16.00 -10.81
N LEU A 15 -9.26 15.19 -11.16
CA LEU A 15 -9.13 14.50 -12.44
C LEU A 15 -9.51 13.03 -12.22
N PRO A 16 -10.80 12.66 -12.41
CA PRO A 16 -11.29 11.32 -12.07
C PRO A 16 -10.61 10.22 -12.88
N ASP A 17 -10.24 10.48 -14.15
CA ASP A 17 -9.57 9.50 -15.02
C ASP A 17 -8.13 9.16 -14.58
N GLN A 18 -7.53 9.97 -13.71
CA GLN A 18 -6.19 9.77 -13.16
C GLN A 18 -6.20 9.51 -11.65
N SER A 19 -7.39 9.38 -11.06
CA SER A 19 -7.55 9.06 -9.65
C SER A 19 -7.64 7.55 -9.49
N ALA A 20 -6.86 6.99 -8.57
CA ALA A 20 -6.78 5.55 -8.37
C ALA A 20 -7.10 5.18 -6.92
N SER A 21 -7.82 4.08 -6.76
CA SER A 21 -8.06 3.46 -5.46
C SER A 21 -7.25 2.17 -5.39
N MET A 22 -6.21 2.16 -4.55
CA MET A 22 -5.38 0.98 -4.34
C MET A 22 -5.71 0.32 -3.01
N GLY A 23 -6.06 -0.96 -3.06
CA GLY A 23 -6.08 -1.79 -1.87
C GLY A 23 -4.63 -2.06 -1.42
N HIS A 24 -4.37 -2.05 -0.11
CA HIS A 24 -3.03 -2.30 0.48
C HIS A 24 -2.54 -3.76 0.31
N THR A 25 -3.21 -4.55 -0.50
CA THR A 25 -2.98 -5.99 -0.72
C THR A 25 -3.16 -6.40 -2.18
N VAL A 26 -3.14 -5.45 -3.11
CA VAL A 26 -3.18 -5.73 -4.55
C VAL A 26 -1.74 -5.84 -5.04
N LEU A 27 -1.40 -6.96 -5.66
CA LEU A 27 -0.11 -7.13 -6.33
C LEU A 27 -0.20 -6.51 -7.73
N PHE A 28 0.83 -5.77 -8.12
CA PHE A 28 0.89 -5.07 -9.41
C PHE A 28 1.45 -5.99 -10.51
N SER A 29 0.58 -6.48 -11.39
CA SER A 29 0.95 -7.40 -12.49
C SER A 29 1.76 -8.63 -12.03
N PRO A 30 1.27 -9.43 -11.05
CA PRO A 30 2.05 -10.51 -10.46
C PRO A 30 2.31 -11.67 -11.43
N SER A 31 3.51 -12.22 -11.37
CA SER A 31 3.91 -13.45 -12.05
C SER A 31 4.23 -14.57 -11.05
N ILE A 32 3.82 -15.80 -11.36
CA ILE A 32 4.14 -16.96 -10.53
C ILE A 32 5.62 -17.33 -10.74
N LYS A 33 6.41 -17.31 -9.66
CA LYS A 33 7.83 -17.71 -9.68
C LYS A 33 8.04 -19.15 -9.25
N ALA A 34 7.24 -19.64 -8.29
CA ALA A 34 7.32 -21.02 -7.83
C ALA A 34 5.95 -21.51 -7.35
N SER A 35 5.74 -22.82 -7.39
CA SER A 35 4.52 -23.46 -6.88
C SER A 35 4.85 -24.78 -6.22
N ILE A 36 4.29 -25.02 -5.03
CA ILE A 36 4.45 -26.28 -4.31
C ILE A 36 3.05 -26.75 -3.89
N CYS A 37 2.70 -27.98 -4.28
CA CYS A 37 1.39 -28.57 -4.02
C CYS A 37 1.54 -29.90 -3.25
N PRO A 38 1.86 -29.88 -1.95
CA PRO A 38 1.91 -31.10 -1.15
C PRO A 38 0.54 -31.79 -1.13
N LYS A 39 0.56 -33.12 -1.27
CA LYS A 39 -0.60 -33.96 -1.07
C LYS A 39 -0.82 -34.16 0.42
N MET A 40 -1.92 -33.64 0.94
CA MET A 40 -2.34 -33.75 2.34
C MET A 40 -3.40 -34.84 2.46
N SER A 41 -3.66 -35.32 3.68
CA SER A 41 -4.71 -36.32 3.97
C SER A 41 -6.12 -35.87 3.54
N LYS A 42 -6.35 -34.54 3.47
CA LYS A 42 -7.63 -33.92 3.10
C LYS A 42 -7.69 -33.36 1.67
N GLY A 43 -6.67 -33.60 0.85
CA GLY A 43 -6.60 -33.07 -0.53
C GLY A 43 -5.25 -32.46 -0.87
N VAL A 44 -5.17 -31.76 -2.01
CA VAL A 44 -3.94 -31.07 -2.44
C VAL A 44 -4.07 -29.58 -2.14
N ILE A 45 -3.08 -29.04 -1.43
CA ILE A 45 -3.02 -27.61 -1.08
C ILE A 45 -1.87 -27.00 -1.85
N CYS A 46 -2.14 -26.10 -2.79
CA CYS A 46 -1.09 -25.39 -3.52
C CYS A 46 -0.72 -24.08 -2.84
N ARG A 47 0.59 -23.83 -2.80
CA ARG A 47 1.19 -22.56 -2.41
C ARG A 47 1.94 -21.99 -3.61
N HIS A 48 1.70 -20.73 -3.92
CA HIS A 48 2.30 -20.04 -5.05
C HIS A 48 3.14 -18.86 -4.55
N LEU A 49 4.40 -18.83 -4.92
CA LEU A 49 5.25 -17.66 -4.74
C LEU A 49 5.06 -16.75 -5.96
N LEU A 50 4.65 -15.52 -5.72
CA LEU A 50 4.44 -14.48 -6.72
C LEU A 50 5.53 -13.42 -6.60
N SER A 51 5.93 -12.85 -7.73
CA SER A 51 6.65 -11.58 -7.76
C SER A 51 5.95 -10.61 -8.70
N SER A 52 5.82 -9.39 -8.20
CA SER A 52 5.18 -8.24 -8.81
C SER A 52 6.22 -7.39 -9.55
N GLU A 53 5.77 -6.47 -10.41
CA GLU A 53 6.68 -5.54 -11.14
C GLU A 53 7.24 -4.43 -10.24
N ASP A 54 6.58 -4.15 -9.11
CA ASP A 54 7.01 -3.20 -8.07
C ASP A 54 7.94 -3.83 -7.01
N ASP A 55 8.61 -4.94 -7.34
CA ASP A 55 9.48 -5.71 -6.45
C ASP A 55 8.80 -6.28 -5.19
N THR A 56 7.46 -6.27 -5.12
CA THR A 56 6.75 -7.03 -4.07
C THR A 56 6.83 -8.53 -4.34
N VAL A 57 7.14 -9.31 -3.30
CA VAL A 57 7.08 -10.78 -3.29
C VAL A 57 5.96 -11.23 -2.36
N ALA A 58 5.14 -12.18 -2.81
CA ALA A 58 3.99 -12.64 -2.03
C ALA A 58 3.80 -14.15 -2.09
N LEU A 59 3.27 -14.73 -1.01
CA LEU A 59 2.85 -16.12 -0.98
C LEU A 59 1.33 -16.21 -0.94
N LEU A 60 0.77 -16.87 -1.94
CA LEU A 60 -0.64 -17.24 -1.98
C LEU A 60 -0.83 -18.69 -1.57
N GLN A 61 -1.86 -18.95 -0.77
CA GLN A 61 -2.38 -20.30 -0.49
C GLN A 61 -3.91 -20.27 -0.61
N HIS A 62 -4.48 -21.10 -1.48
CA HIS A 62 -5.93 -21.15 -1.74
C HIS A 62 -6.56 -19.76 -2.01
N ASN A 63 -5.96 -18.98 -2.93
CA ASN A 63 -6.38 -17.61 -3.26
C ASN A 63 -6.40 -16.63 -2.08
N LYS A 64 -5.70 -16.96 -0.98
CA LYS A 64 -5.49 -16.04 0.15
C LYS A 64 -4.03 -15.65 0.22
N LEU A 65 -3.78 -14.35 0.42
CA LEU A 65 -2.47 -13.82 0.76
C LEU A 65 -2.09 -14.32 2.15
N VAL A 66 -1.01 -15.10 2.23
CA VAL A 66 -0.45 -15.60 3.49
C VAL A 66 0.58 -14.63 4.04
N TRP A 67 1.45 -14.12 3.18
CA TRP A 67 2.43 -13.08 3.50
C TRP A 67 2.80 -12.30 2.23
N SER A 68 3.25 -11.06 2.43
CA SER A 68 3.90 -10.23 1.43
C SER A 68 5.19 -9.66 2.00
N ARG A 69 6.16 -9.39 1.13
CA ARG A 69 7.43 -8.74 1.44
C ARG A 69 7.72 -7.72 0.36
N GLU A 70 8.03 -6.51 0.79
CA GLU A 70 8.40 -5.39 -0.07
C GLU A 70 9.92 -5.43 -0.30
N GLU A 71 10.38 -5.79 -1.50
CA GLU A 71 11.81 -5.78 -1.84
C GLU A 71 12.24 -4.47 -2.51
N ALA A 72 11.31 -3.59 -2.93
CA ALA A 72 11.68 -2.26 -3.45
C ALA A 72 12.49 -1.44 -2.41
N LEU A 73 12.23 -1.69 -1.12
CA LEU A 73 12.95 -1.08 0.00
C LEU A 73 14.39 -1.57 0.19
N ALA A 74 14.84 -2.58 -0.58
CA ALA A 74 16.24 -3.02 -0.56
C ALA A 74 17.18 -2.01 -1.25
N SER A 75 16.64 -1.10 -2.08
CA SER A 75 17.42 -0.08 -2.79
C SER A 75 16.76 1.29 -2.67
N ILE A 76 17.07 2.01 -1.60
CA ILE A 76 16.51 3.35 -1.33
C ILE A 76 17.39 4.42 -1.99
N SER A 77 16.80 5.25 -2.85
CA SER A 77 17.49 6.34 -3.54
C SER A 77 17.55 7.63 -2.72
N ILE A 78 16.47 7.98 -2.02
CA ILE A 78 16.31 9.22 -1.25
C ILE A 78 15.47 8.92 0.01
N VAL A 79 15.80 9.56 1.13
CA VAL A 79 15.01 9.53 2.37
C VAL A 79 14.84 10.94 2.90
N GLU A 80 13.59 11.28 3.28
CA GLU A 80 13.26 12.51 3.98
C GLU A 80 12.36 12.16 5.18
N MET A 81 12.56 12.85 6.30
CA MET A 81 11.71 12.73 7.47
C MET A 81 10.75 13.91 7.51
N MET A 82 9.46 13.64 7.59
CA MET A 82 8.41 14.66 7.72
C MET A 82 7.76 14.56 9.09
N GLU A 83 7.38 15.70 9.65
CA GLU A 83 6.58 15.73 10.87
C GLU A 83 5.18 15.17 10.60
N LEU A 84 4.68 14.37 11.53
CA LEU A 84 3.31 13.88 11.47
C LEU A 84 2.34 15.04 11.69
N PRO A 85 1.11 14.97 11.14
CA PRO A 85 0.10 15.99 11.40
C PRO A 85 -0.14 16.18 12.91
N MET A 86 -0.39 17.43 13.31
CA MET A 86 -0.73 17.75 14.70
C MET A 86 -1.95 16.94 15.15
N SER A 87 -1.91 16.48 16.41
CA SER A 87 -3.06 15.84 17.02
C SER A 87 -4.22 16.82 17.18
N ASP A 88 -5.46 16.32 17.21
CA ASP A 88 -6.66 17.16 17.38
C ASP A 88 -6.58 18.03 18.65
N ARG A 89 -5.92 17.51 19.71
CA ARG A 89 -5.71 18.24 20.95
C ARG A 89 -4.77 19.42 20.75
N ASP A 90 -3.66 19.21 20.06
CA ASP A 90 -2.66 20.26 19.85
C ASP A 90 -3.21 21.33 18.88
N GLN A 91 -4.02 20.93 17.90
CA GLN A 91 -4.78 21.87 17.07
C GLN A 91 -5.76 22.70 17.89
N THR A 92 -6.49 22.08 18.83
CA THR A 92 -7.42 22.81 19.71
C THR A 92 -6.68 23.86 20.54
N ILE A 93 -5.54 23.48 21.11
CA ILE A 93 -4.68 24.39 21.87
C ILE A 93 -4.29 25.60 21.00
N GLU A 94 -3.73 25.39 19.80
CA GLU A 94 -3.38 26.50 18.90
C GLU A 94 -4.58 27.41 18.62
N THR A 95 -5.76 26.85 18.32
CA THR A 95 -6.97 27.66 18.06
C THR A 95 -7.49 28.44 19.26
N GLU A 96 -7.24 27.98 20.49
CA GLU A 96 -7.63 28.68 21.73
C GLU A 96 -6.71 29.87 22.03
N PHE A 97 -5.45 29.82 21.57
CA PHE A 97 -4.49 30.90 21.75
C PHE A 97 -4.56 31.94 20.62
N ASP A 98 -4.87 31.53 19.38
CA ASP A 98 -5.09 32.44 18.23
C ASP A 98 -6.31 33.36 18.40
N GLN A 99 -7.31 32.97 19.19
CA GLN A 99 -8.53 33.77 19.42
C GLN A 99 -8.37 34.86 20.51
N LYS A 100 -7.20 35.01 21.12
CA LYS A 100 -6.96 35.93 22.25
C LYS A 100 -6.14 37.18 21.90
N GLU A 101 -5.82 37.42 20.62
CA GLU A 101 -5.35 38.71 20.09
C GLU A 101 -6.46 39.46 19.35
#